data_AF-A0A811Q716-F1
#
_entry.id   AF-A0A811Q716-F1
#
_cell.length_a   1.000
_cell.length_b   1.000
_cell.length_c   1.000
_cell.angle_alpha   90.00
_cell.angle_beta   90.00
_cell.angle_gamma   90.00
#
_symmetry.space_group_name_H-M   'P 1'
#
loop_
_entity.id
_entity.type
_entity.pdbx_description
1 polymer ?
#
loop_
_entity_poly.entity_id
_entity_poly.type
_entity_poly.pdbx_seq_one_letter_code
_entity_poly.pdbx_strand_id
1 'polypeptide(L)'
;MGSLLTRAGAWLQAKIVDPVLQVIRRGAEPKQLAFSAALGVTIGIFPICGTTVILGAVAVAILGSRCNAVTVMVLNLAATPIELSLIIPFLRLGETITGSGHFPLTIDALKNVLTGHASKDVLLSIVRAMLGWLIAAPFVLAVLYAVSIPCFKVLVNRFGGIPSSPRTPIKAV
;
A
#
# COMPACT_ATOMS: atom_id res chain seq x y z
N MET A 1 -13.48 21.66 31.98
CA MET A 1 -12.71 21.74 30.72
C MET A 1 -12.70 20.44 29.89
N GLY A 2 -13.16 19.28 30.41
CA GLY A 2 -13.10 18.00 29.68
C GLY A 2 -14.23 17.71 28.67
N SER A 3 -15.37 18.40 28.74
CA SER A 3 -16.56 18.11 27.89
C SER A 3 -16.48 18.69 26.48
N LEU A 4 -15.66 19.72 26.25
CA LEU A 4 -15.47 20.33 24.93
C LEU A 4 -14.55 19.48 24.04
N LEU A 5 -13.51 18.87 24.62
CA LEU A 5 -12.60 17.98 23.89
C LEU A 5 -13.30 16.68 23.46
N THR A 6 -14.18 16.13 24.31
CA THR A 6 -14.99 14.96 23.97
C THR A 6 -16.05 15.28 22.90
N ARG A 7 -16.66 16.47 22.96
CA ARG A 7 -17.61 16.94 21.92
C ARG A 7 -16.92 17.20 20.59
N ALA A 8 -15.73 17.79 20.59
CA ALA A 8 -14.94 18.02 19.38
C ALA A 8 -14.51 16.69 18.74
N GLY A 9 -14.05 15.72 19.54
CA GLY A 9 -13.72 14.36 19.07
C GLY A 9 -14.94 13.64 18.48
N ALA A 10 -16.07 13.65 19.18
CA ALA A 10 -17.31 13.03 18.70
C ALA A 10 -17.87 13.72 17.43
N TRP A 11 -17.71 15.04 17.32
CA TRP A 11 -18.11 15.78 16.12
C TRP A 11 -17.21 15.47 14.92
N LEU A 12 -15.89 15.42 15.14
CA LEU A 12 -14.93 15.04 14.11
C LEU A 12 -15.19 13.60 13.62
N GLN A 13 -15.51 12.71 14.56
CA GLN A 13 -15.84 11.33 14.29
C GLN A 13 -17.12 11.21 13.47
N ALA A 14 -18.20 11.90 13.87
CA ALA A 14 -19.48 11.84 13.17
C ALA A 14 -19.47 12.52 11.79
N LYS A 15 -18.62 13.55 11.60
CA LYS A 15 -18.69 14.41 10.41
C LYS A 15 -17.57 14.21 9.40
N ILE A 16 -16.46 13.58 9.81
CA ILE A 16 -15.33 13.27 8.93
C ILE A 16 -15.13 11.77 8.87
N VAL A 17 -15.01 11.10 10.02
CA VAL A 17 -14.66 9.67 10.08
C VAL A 17 -15.80 8.79 9.58
N ASP A 18 -17.03 9.01 10.05
CA ASP A 18 -18.20 8.22 9.66
C ASP A 18 -18.57 8.32 8.17
N PRO A 19 -18.60 9.50 7.52
CA PRO A 19 -18.85 9.59 6.08
C PRO A 19 -17.69 9.00 5.26
N VAL A 20 -16.43 9.18 5.68
CA VAL A 20 -15.29 8.53 5.03
C VAL A 20 -15.40 7.01 5.15
N LEU A 21 -15.75 6.49 6.33
CA LEU A 21 -16.00 5.07 6.52
C LEU A 21 -17.22 4.58 5.74
N GLN A 22 -18.29 5.35 5.64
CA GLN A 22 -19.46 5.00 4.84
C GLN A 22 -19.15 5.00 3.35
N VAL A 23 -18.32 5.90 2.84
CA VAL A 23 -17.88 5.91 1.44
C VAL A 23 -16.96 4.72 1.15
N ILE A 24 -16.04 4.39 2.07
CA ILE A 24 -15.21 3.18 1.99
C ILE A 24 -16.08 1.90 2.02
N ARG A 25 -17.17 1.89 2.80
CA ARG A 25 -18.06 0.73 2.95
C ARG A 25 -19.14 0.58 1.91
N ARG A 26 -19.66 1.68 1.37
CA ARG A 26 -20.75 1.66 0.38
C ARG A 26 -20.26 1.46 -1.05
N GLY A 27 -18.94 1.50 -1.30
CA GLY A 27 -18.38 1.45 -2.66
C GLY A 27 -17.38 0.34 -2.97
N ALA A 28 -16.89 -0.44 -1.99
CA ALA A 28 -15.85 -1.44 -2.27
C ALA A 28 -16.05 -2.74 -1.47
N GLU A 29 -16.05 -3.87 -2.19
CA GLU A 29 -16.11 -5.19 -1.58
C GLU A 29 -14.85 -5.41 -0.70
N PRO A 30 -14.93 -6.00 0.52
CA PRO A 30 -13.77 -6.19 1.38
C PRO A 30 -12.62 -6.96 0.70
N LYS A 31 -12.97 -7.87 -0.22
CA LYS A 31 -12.02 -8.59 -1.07
C LYS A 31 -11.31 -7.65 -2.06
N GLN A 32 -12.03 -6.70 -2.64
CA GLN A 32 -11.48 -5.69 -3.54
C GLN A 32 -10.53 -4.75 -2.80
N LEU A 33 -10.88 -4.31 -1.59
CA LEU A 33 -10.01 -3.51 -0.74
C LEU A 33 -8.74 -4.27 -0.34
N ALA A 34 -8.88 -5.53 0.08
CA ALA A 34 -7.74 -6.40 0.39
C ALA A 34 -6.79 -6.58 -0.80
N PHE A 35 -7.36 -6.82 -1.99
CA PHE A 35 -6.60 -6.94 -3.23
C PHE A 35 -5.89 -5.63 -3.58
N SER A 36 -6.59 -4.50 -3.47
CA SER A 36 -6.04 -3.16 -3.77
C SER A 36 -4.93 -2.76 -2.81
N ALA A 37 -5.07 -3.09 -1.52
CA ALA A 37 -4.03 -2.85 -0.53
C ALA A 37 -2.79 -3.71 -0.80
N ALA A 38 -2.98 -5.00 -1.08
CA ALA A 38 -1.88 -5.91 -1.41
C ALA A 38 -1.16 -5.47 -2.69
N LEU A 39 -1.90 -5.07 -3.73
CA LEU A 39 -1.34 -4.52 -4.97
C LEU A 39 -0.58 -3.22 -4.73
N GLY A 40 -1.17 -2.27 -4.00
CA GLY A 40 -0.56 -0.99 -3.69
C GLY A 40 0.78 -1.16 -2.97
N VAL A 41 0.84 -2.00 -1.94
CA VAL A 41 2.10 -2.27 -1.23
C VAL A 41 3.09 -3.03 -2.11
N THR A 42 2.66 -4.03 -2.88
CA THR A 42 3.58 -4.82 -3.75
C THR A 42 4.21 -3.95 -4.84
N ILE A 43 3.43 -3.04 -5.43
CA ILE A 43 3.94 -2.06 -6.40
C ILE A 43 4.81 -1.01 -5.69
N GLY A 44 4.40 -0.56 -4.50
CA GLY A 44 5.10 0.49 -3.77
C GLY A 44 6.44 0.08 -3.18
N ILE A 45 6.72 -1.21 -3.01
CA ILE A 45 8.05 -1.72 -2.63
C ILE A 45 8.97 -1.97 -3.84
N PHE A 46 8.53 -1.64 -5.06
CA PHE A 46 9.36 -1.82 -6.26
C PHE A 46 10.63 -0.96 -6.14
N PRO A 47 11.84 -1.52 -6.33
CA PRO A 47 13.11 -0.89 -5.92
C PRO A 47 13.61 0.18 -6.91
N ILE A 48 12.70 1.04 -7.40
CA ILE A 48 13.01 2.19 -8.25
C ILE A 48 12.13 3.36 -7.81
N CYS A 49 12.72 4.24 -7.00
CA CYS A 49 12.08 5.44 -6.47
C CYS A 49 11.42 6.26 -7.59
N GLY A 50 10.18 6.69 -7.36
CA GLY A 50 9.44 7.57 -8.27
C GLY A 50 8.73 6.86 -9.42
N THR A 51 9.14 5.64 -9.80
CA THR A 51 8.40 4.84 -10.80
C THR A 51 7.22 4.10 -10.22
N THR A 52 7.24 3.83 -8.90
CA THR A 52 6.18 3.14 -8.16
C THR A 52 4.82 3.81 -8.35
N VAL A 53 4.75 5.14 -8.32
CA VAL A 53 3.51 5.91 -8.53
C VAL A 53 2.96 5.73 -9.96
N ILE A 54 3.84 5.75 -10.97
CA ILE A 54 3.47 5.54 -12.38
C ILE A 54 2.97 4.10 -12.56
N LEU A 55 3.69 3.11 -12.03
CA LEU A 55 3.28 1.71 -12.06
C LEU A 55 1.94 1.50 -11.35
N GLY A 56 1.72 2.18 -10.22
CA GLY A 56 0.44 2.18 -9.52
C GLY A 56 -0.68 2.77 -10.36
N ALA A 57 -0.43 3.88 -11.07
CA ALA A 57 -1.40 4.53 -11.95
C ALA A 57 -1.78 3.62 -13.12
N VAL A 58 -0.78 3.01 -13.75
CA VAL A 58 -0.98 2.05 -14.83
C VAL A 58 -1.74 0.83 -14.34
N ALA A 59 -1.40 0.27 -13.18
CA ALA A 59 -2.13 -0.85 -12.60
C ALA A 59 -3.60 -0.49 -12.33
N VAL A 60 -3.86 0.69 -11.77
CA VAL A 60 -5.23 1.19 -11.56
C VAL A 60 -5.96 1.37 -12.89
N ALA A 61 -5.31 1.92 -13.91
CA ALA A 61 -5.91 2.11 -15.23
C ALA A 61 -6.27 0.78 -15.91
N ILE A 62 -5.42 -0.24 -15.78
CA ILE A 62 -5.65 -1.59 -16.33
C ILE A 62 -6.76 -2.31 -15.56
N LEU A 63 -6.75 -2.23 -14.23
CA LEU A 63 -7.70 -2.96 -13.38
C LEU A 63 -9.06 -2.26 -13.29
N GLY A 64 -9.12 -0.94 -13.52
CA GLY A 64 -10.34 -0.15 -13.51
C GLY A 64 -11.17 -0.39 -12.23
N SER A 65 -12.42 -0.84 -12.41
CA SER A 65 -13.36 -1.11 -11.32
C SER A 65 -13.02 -2.34 -10.46
N ARG A 66 -12.00 -3.12 -10.82
CA ARG A 66 -11.58 -4.33 -10.08
C ARG A 66 -10.69 -4.01 -8.87
N CYS A 67 -10.24 -2.76 -8.73
CA CYS A 67 -9.46 -2.29 -7.59
C CYS A 67 -9.96 -0.91 -7.14
N ASN A 68 -9.64 -0.52 -5.92
CA ASN A 68 -9.90 0.81 -5.42
C ASN A 68 -8.65 1.67 -5.67
N ALA A 69 -8.75 2.57 -6.65
CA ALA A 69 -7.67 3.45 -7.07
C ALA A 69 -7.03 4.21 -5.89
N VAL A 70 -7.86 4.74 -4.98
CA VAL A 70 -7.40 5.50 -3.81
C VAL A 70 -6.60 4.59 -2.88
N THR A 71 -7.11 3.39 -2.60
CA THR A 71 -6.41 2.41 -1.76
C THR A 71 -5.07 2.01 -2.39
N VAL A 72 -5.02 1.67 -3.68
CA VAL A 72 -3.75 1.31 -4.36
C VAL A 72 -2.72 2.43 -4.20
N MET A 73 -3.11 3.68 -4.50
CA MET A 73 -2.19 4.83 -4.48
C MET A 73 -1.71 5.20 -3.07
N VAL A 74 -2.62 5.22 -2.09
CA VAL A 74 -2.27 5.55 -0.71
C VAL A 74 -1.31 4.50 -0.14
N LEU A 75 -1.59 3.22 -0.39
CA LEU A 75 -0.74 2.14 0.13
C LEU A 75 0.59 2.07 -0.62
N ASN A 76 0.61 2.43 -1.90
CA ASN A 76 1.84 2.57 -2.68
C ASN A 76 2.75 3.67 -2.10
N LEU A 77 2.22 4.86 -1.83
CA LEU A 77 2.98 5.93 -1.16
C LEU A 77 3.37 5.59 0.27
N ALA A 78 2.49 4.93 1.03
CA ALA A 78 2.80 4.47 2.39
C ALA A 78 3.89 3.39 2.40
N ALA A 79 4.08 2.67 1.28
CA ALA A 79 5.12 1.68 1.12
C ALA A 79 6.48 2.29 0.75
N THR A 80 6.60 3.57 0.38
CA THR A 80 7.90 4.22 0.09
C THR A 80 8.96 4.09 1.21
N PRO A 81 8.67 4.27 2.52
CA PRO A 81 9.66 3.99 3.56
C PRO A 81 10.05 2.50 3.64
N ILE A 82 9.11 1.61 3.28
CA ILE A 82 9.32 0.16 3.24
C ILE A 82 10.17 -0.21 2.01
N GLU A 83 9.94 0.43 0.86
CA GLU A 83 10.74 0.37 -0.36
C GLU A 83 12.22 0.61 -0.03
N LEU A 84 12.52 1.76 0.58
CA LEU A 84 13.89 2.14 0.95
C LEU A 84 14.55 1.12 1.90
N SER A 85 13.78 0.53 2.81
CA SER A 85 14.26 -0.50 3.73
C SER A 85 14.49 -1.85 3.05
N LEU A 86 13.69 -2.19 2.03
CA LEU A 86 13.72 -3.46 1.32
C LEU A 86 14.66 -3.49 0.11
N ILE A 87 15.16 -2.34 -0.35
CA ILE A 87 16.16 -2.27 -1.44
C ILE A 87 17.36 -3.19 -1.15
N ILE A 88 17.91 -3.15 0.07
CA ILE A 88 19.07 -3.97 0.45
C ILE A 88 18.73 -5.47 0.43
N PRO A 89 17.64 -5.93 1.09
CA PRO A 89 17.16 -7.30 0.96
C PRO A 89 16.95 -7.77 -0.48
N PHE A 90 16.28 -6.99 -1.33
CA PHE A 90 16.04 -7.38 -2.72
C PHE A 90 17.31 -7.50 -3.53
N LEU A 91 18.28 -6.60 -3.32
CA LEU A 91 19.58 -6.70 -3.97
C LEU A 91 20.32 -7.98 -3.55
N ARG A 92 20.36 -8.30 -2.25
CA ARG A 92 21.00 -9.52 -1.74
C ARG A 92 20.34 -10.79 -2.27
N LEU A 93 19.00 -10.80 -2.36
CA LEU A 93 18.27 -11.90 -3.00
C LEU A 93 18.67 -12.04 -4.47
N GLY A 94 18.72 -10.94 -5.23
CA GLY A 94 19.15 -10.94 -6.62
C GLY A 94 20.58 -11.46 -6.84
N GLU A 95 21.51 -11.10 -5.94
CA GLU A 95 22.89 -11.62 -5.94
C GLU A 95 22.94 -13.13 -5.69
N THR A 96 22.18 -13.60 -4.69
CA THR A 96 22.10 -15.02 -4.34
C THR A 96 21.58 -15.85 -5.52
N ILE A 97 20.60 -15.33 -6.25
CA ILE A 97 20.01 -16.01 -7.42
C ILE A 97 20.94 -16.01 -8.63
N THR A 98 21.69 -14.92 -8.83
CA THR A 98 22.62 -14.78 -9.96
C THR A 98 23.95 -15.50 -9.71
N GLY A 99 24.24 -15.91 -8.47
CA GLY A 99 25.50 -16.57 -8.09
C GLY A 99 26.73 -15.66 -8.26
N SER A 100 26.52 -14.34 -8.40
CA SER A 100 27.59 -13.36 -8.55
C SER A 100 28.17 -12.99 -7.19
N GLY A 101 29.49 -12.81 -7.11
CA GLY A 101 30.16 -12.36 -5.88
C GLY A 101 29.52 -11.10 -5.29
N HIS A 102 29.50 -11.02 -3.94
CA HIS A 102 28.93 -9.91 -3.19
C HIS A 102 29.36 -8.58 -3.79
N PHE A 103 28.41 -7.83 -4.34
CA PHE A 103 28.69 -6.46 -4.70
C PHE A 103 28.84 -5.69 -3.39
N PRO A 104 29.95 -4.97 -3.18
CA PRO A 104 29.98 -3.98 -2.14
C PRO A 104 28.91 -2.96 -2.53
N LEU A 105 27.79 -3.00 -1.80
CA LEU A 105 26.78 -1.94 -1.78
C LEU A 105 27.48 -0.70 -1.19
N THR A 106 28.33 -0.07 -1.97
CA THR A 106 29.03 1.14 -1.54
C THR A 106 27.99 2.24 -1.42
N ILE A 107 28.09 3.05 -0.37
CA ILE A 107 27.27 4.24 -0.18
C ILE A 107 27.29 5.13 -1.44
N ASP A 108 28.37 5.06 -2.21
CA ASP A 108 28.50 5.72 -3.52
C ASP A 108 27.53 5.19 -4.58
N ALA A 109 27.25 3.89 -4.64
CA ALA A 109 26.24 3.35 -5.57
C ALA A 109 24.84 3.82 -5.18
N LEU A 110 24.51 3.81 -3.87
CA LEU A 110 23.24 4.32 -3.37
C LEU A 110 23.11 5.83 -3.57
N LYS A 111 24.19 6.60 -3.33
CA LYS A 111 24.26 8.03 -3.64
C LYS A 111 24.08 8.26 -5.13
N ASN A 112 24.76 7.51 -5.99
CA ASN A 112 24.68 7.66 -7.44
C ASN A 112 23.30 7.31 -8.00
N VAL A 113 22.58 6.35 -7.40
CA VAL A 113 21.16 6.09 -7.69
C VAL A 113 20.30 7.31 -7.32
N LEU A 114 20.50 7.85 -6.12
CA LEU A 114 19.73 9.00 -5.61
C LEU A 114 20.07 10.32 -6.33
N THR A 115 21.30 10.50 -6.80
CA THR A 115 21.77 11.68 -7.54
C THR A 115 21.62 11.53 -9.05
N GLY A 116 21.16 10.39 -9.56
CA GLY A 116 20.93 10.16 -10.99
C GLY A 116 22.20 10.03 -11.83
N HIS A 117 23.35 9.71 -11.22
CA HIS A 117 24.59 9.45 -11.93
C HIS A 117 24.69 7.98 -12.33
N ALA A 118 24.38 7.71 -13.59
CA ALA A 118 24.33 6.36 -14.16
C ALA A 118 25.74 5.78 -14.41
N SER A 119 26.39 5.27 -13.36
CA SER A 119 27.53 4.35 -13.55
C SER A 119 27.03 2.94 -13.90
N LYS A 120 27.85 2.15 -14.61
CA LYS A 120 27.55 0.74 -14.96
C LYS A 120 27.23 -0.10 -13.73
N ASP A 121 27.90 0.19 -12.61
CA ASP A 121 27.71 -0.47 -11.31
C ASP A 121 26.33 -0.20 -10.68
N VAL A 122 25.82 1.01 -10.88
CA VAL A 122 24.48 1.40 -10.42
C VAL A 122 23.41 0.65 -11.20
N LEU A 123 23.56 0.60 -12.53
CA LEU A 123 22.62 -0.12 -13.39
C LEU A 123 22.57 -1.61 -13.03
N LEU A 124 23.73 -2.22 -12.77
CA LEU A 124 23.83 -3.63 -12.42
C LEU A 124 23.22 -3.93 -11.04
N SER A 125 23.34 -3.00 -10.09
CA SER A 125 22.69 -3.05 -8.79
C SER A 125 21.16 -2.97 -8.90
N ILE A 126 20.64 -2.09 -9.76
CA ILE A 126 19.19 -1.96 -10.02
C ILE A 126 18.65 -3.23 -10.65
N VAL A 127 19.34 -3.80 -11.66
CA VAL A 127 18.91 -5.04 -12.32
C VAL A 127 18.82 -6.20 -11.31
N ARG A 128 19.80 -6.33 -10.40
CA ARG A 128 19.77 -7.34 -9.36
C ARG A 128 18.63 -7.13 -8.36
N ALA A 129 18.41 -5.89 -7.91
CA ALA A 129 17.29 -5.57 -7.04
C ALA A 129 15.93 -5.86 -7.73
N MET A 130 15.80 -5.54 -9.02
CA MET A 130 14.63 -5.88 -9.81
C MET A 130 14.40 -7.39 -9.93
N LEU A 131 15.47 -8.18 -10.12
CA LEU A 131 15.38 -9.65 -10.14
C LEU A 131 14.93 -10.20 -8.79
N GLY A 132 15.50 -9.69 -7.69
CA GLY A 132 15.08 -10.05 -6.34
C GLY A 132 13.62 -9.70 -6.06
N TRP A 133 13.18 -8.50 -6.48
CA TRP A 133 11.79 -8.10 -6.39
C TRP A 133 10.88 -8.95 -7.29
N LEU A 134 11.27 -9.27 -8.52
CA LEU A 134 10.45 -10.06 -9.46
C LEU A 134 10.09 -11.43 -8.89
N ILE A 135 11.03 -12.03 -8.15
CA ILE A 135 10.82 -13.32 -7.48
C ILE A 135 10.05 -13.13 -6.18
N ALA A 136 10.34 -12.10 -5.38
CA ALA A 136 9.65 -11.86 -4.11
C ALA A 136 8.21 -11.35 -4.27
N ALA A 137 7.93 -10.55 -5.30
CA ALA A 137 6.64 -9.90 -5.56
C ALA A 137 5.43 -10.84 -5.54
N PRO A 138 5.41 -12.00 -6.22
CA PRO A 138 4.28 -12.92 -6.15
C PRO A 138 4.05 -13.46 -4.73
N PHE A 139 5.11 -13.73 -3.96
CA PHE A 139 4.99 -14.18 -2.58
C PHE A 139 4.50 -13.06 -1.66
N VAL A 140 5.06 -11.85 -1.81
CA VAL A 140 4.64 -10.67 -1.04
C VAL A 140 3.18 -10.35 -1.32
N LEU A 141 2.75 -10.35 -2.58
CA LEU A 141 1.37 -10.13 -2.97
C LEU A 141 0.44 -11.20 -2.37
N ALA A 142 0.82 -12.48 -2.46
CA ALA A 142 0.02 -13.59 -1.93
C ALA A 142 -0.13 -13.50 -0.41
N VAL A 143 0.98 -13.25 0.31
CA VAL A 143 0.98 -13.11 1.78
C VAL A 143 0.18 -11.88 2.19
N LEU A 144 0.41 -10.72 1.57
CA LEU A 144 -0.34 -9.49 1.87
C LEU A 144 -1.82 -9.66 1.58
N TYR A 145 -2.19 -10.31 0.48
CA TYR A 145 -3.59 -10.57 0.17
C TYR A 145 -4.23 -11.51 1.20
N ALA A 146 -3.55 -12.61 1.54
CA ALA A 146 -4.02 -13.58 2.52
C ALA A 146 -4.17 -12.98 3.93
N VAL A 147 -3.29 -12.06 4.34
CA VAL A 147 -3.36 -11.34 5.63
C VAL A 147 -4.37 -10.20 5.59
N SER A 148 -4.52 -9.53 4.46
CA SER A 148 -5.46 -8.42 4.30
C SER A 148 -6.91 -8.89 4.34
N ILE A 149 -7.23 -10.07 3.77
CA ILE A 149 -8.59 -10.64 3.83
C ILE A 149 -9.16 -10.73 5.26
N PRO A 150 -8.51 -11.40 6.23
CA PRO A 150 -9.01 -11.49 7.60
C PRO A 150 -8.98 -10.13 8.30
N CYS A 151 -7.96 -9.29 8.05
CA CYS A 151 -7.90 -7.95 8.62
C CYS A 151 -9.11 -7.10 8.21
N PHE A 152 -9.44 -7.06 6.91
CA PHE A 152 -10.61 -6.34 6.40
C PHE A 152 -11.92 -6.99 6.82
N LYS A 153 -12.02 -8.33 6.88
CA LYS A 153 -13.22 -9.00 7.44
C LYS A 153 -13.45 -8.64 8.90
N VAL A 154 -12.40 -8.66 9.72
CA VAL A 154 -12.48 -8.28 11.15
C VAL A 154 -12.81 -6.80 11.28
N LEU A 155 -12.22 -5.93 10.46
CA LEU A 155 -12.49 -4.48 10.47
C LEU A 155 -13.94 -4.17 10.09
N VAL A 156 -14.46 -4.84 9.06
CA VAL A 156 -15.86 -4.69 8.63
C VAL A 156 -16.81 -5.24 9.70
N ASN A 157 -16.49 -6.35 10.35
CA ASN A 157 -17.32 -6.90 11.43
C ASN A 157 -17.28 -6.03 12.70
N ARG A 158 -16.10 -5.54 13.09
CA ARG A 158 -15.88 -4.69 14.28
C ARG A 158 -16.60 -3.35 14.17
N PHE A 159 -16.54 -2.73 13.00
CA PHE A 159 -17.08 -1.39 12.82
C PHE A 159 -18.41 -1.37 12.05
N GLY A 160 -18.83 -2.47 11.42
CA GLY A 160 -20.14 -2.67 10.78
C GLY A 160 -21.28 -2.85 11.78
N GLY A 161 -20.96 -3.07 13.05
CA GLY A 161 -21.91 -3.15 14.16
C GLY A 161 -22.32 -1.80 14.77
N ILE A 162 -22.13 -0.66 14.10
CA ILE A 162 -22.84 0.56 14.51
C ILE A 162 -24.28 0.41 14.01
N PRO A 163 -25.28 0.27 14.90
CA PRO A 163 -26.66 0.12 14.47
C PRO A 163 -27.02 1.33 13.62
N SER A 164 -27.58 1.07 12.44
CA SER A 164 -28.36 2.07 11.72
C SER A 164 -29.33 2.68 12.71
N SER A 165 -29.07 3.93 13.13
CA SER A 165 -29.97 4.69 14.00
C SER A 165 -31.40 4.52 13.49
N PRO A 166 -32.40 4.22 14.36
CA PRO A 166 -33.76 4.02 13.91
C PRO A 166 -34.19 5.26 13.14
N ARG A 167 -34.53 5.09 11.86
CA ARG A 167 -35.28 6.13 11.14
C ARG A 167 -36.55 6.35 11.94
N THR A 168 -36.62 7.48 12.63
CA THR A 168 -37.85 7.94 13.27
C THR A 168 -38.91 7.99 12.16
N PRO A 169 -40.02 7.23 12.26
CA PRO A 169 -41.09 7.37 11.30
C PRO A 169 -41.64 8.78 11.46
N ILE A 170 -41.56 9.58 10.39
CA ILE A 170 -42.26 10.85 10.31
C ILE A 170 -43.75 10.49 10.39
N LYS A 171 -44.35 10.69 11.56
CA LYS A 171 -45.81 10.73 11.69
C LYS A 171 -46.28 11.95 10.91
N ALA A 172 -46.86 11.72 9.73
CA ALA A 172 -47.72 12.70 9.11
C ALA A 172 -49.00 12.76 9.96
N VAL A 173 -49.22 13.92 10.58
CA VAL A 173 -50.52 14.39 11.07
C VAL A 173 -50.95 15.49 10.13
#